data_AF-A0A3R8NSF2-F1
#
_entry.id   AF-A0A3R8NSF2-F1
#
_cell.length_a   1.000
_cell.length_b   1.000
_cell.length_c   1.000
_cell.angle_alpha   90.00
_cell.angle_beta   90.00
_cell.angle_gamma   90.00
#
_symmetry.space_group_name_H-M   'P 1'
#
loop_
_entity.id
_entity.type
_entity.pdbx_description
1 polymer ?
#
loop_
_entity_poly.entity_id
_entity_poly.type
_entity_poly.pdbx_seq_one_letter_code
_entity_poly.pdbx_strand_id
1 'polypeptide(L)'
;MPCFIFVEPSGDGWIVRGDFRDSPLKFPTGARAEQAARDWAHRLADAGEPVVLDIRLRDGARAGRFLFPPHATGTEAALALRA
;
A
#
# COMPACT_ATOMS: atom_id res chain seq x y z
N MET A 1 11.15 -9.03 4.02
CA MET A 1 11.45 -7.63 3.67
C MET A 1 10.12 -6.97 3.33
N PRO A 2 9.77 -5.77 3.83
CA PRO A 2 8.46 -5.19 3.55
C PRO A 2 8.30 -4.81 2.09
N CYS A 3 7.09 -5.01 1.56
CA CYS A 3 6.69 -4.50 0.24
C CYS A 3 6.42 -2.99 0.35
N PHE A 4 6.93 -2.21 -0.60
CA PHE A 4 6.73 -0.78 -0.65
C PHE A 4 5.72 -0.39 -1.72
N ILE A 5 4.79 0.49 -1.35
CA ILE A 5 3.84 1.15 -2.25
C ILE A 5 4.03 2.65 -2.14
N PHE A 6 4.09 3.33 -3.28
CA PHE A 6 4.26 4.77 -3.38
C PHE A 6 3.09 5.37 -4.14
N VAL A 7 2.51 6.42 -3.57
CA VAL A 7 1.56 7.32 -4.24
C VAL A 7 2.28 8.63 -4.53
N GLU A 8 2.43 8.97 -5.80
CA GLU A 8 3.21 10.14 -6.22
C GLU A 8 2.49 10.92 -7.35
N PRO A 9 2.66 12.25 -7.41
CA PRO A 9 2.19 13.05 -8.54
C PRO A 9 2.94 12.66 -9.83
N SER A 10 2.26 12.70 -10.98
CA SER A 10 2.89 12.45 -12.29
C SER A 10 2.20 13.26 -13.38
N GLY A 11 2.86 14.32 -13.86
CA GLY A 11 2.24 15.32 -14.73
C GLY A 11 0.96 15.87 -14.10
N ASP A 12 -0.11 15.90 -14.89
CA ASP A 12 -1.43 16.35 -14.42
C ASP A 12 -2.14 15.31 -13.54
N GLY A 13 -1.66 14.06 -13.52
CA GLY A 13 -2.26 12.95 -12.79
C GLY A 13 -1.45 12.50 -11.57
N TRP A 14 -1.73 11.26 -11.18
CA TRP A 14 -1.14 10.58 -10.03
C TRP A 14 -0.78 9.15 -10.41
N ILE A 15 0.23 8.60 -9.77
CA ILE A 15 0.64 7.21 -9.96
C ILE A 15 0.66 6.44 -8.64
N VAL A 16 0.41 5.13 -8.74
CA VAL A 16 0.73 4.15 -7.70
C VAL A 16 1.75 3.19 -8.28
N ARG A 17 2.89 3.04 -7.60
CA ARG A 17 3.94 2.06 -7.95
C ARG A 17 4.37 1.29 -6.71
N GLY A 18 4.97 0.13 -6.88
CA GLY A 18 5.46 -0.66 -5.76
C GLY A 18 5.85 -2.07 -6.17
N ASP A 19 6.27 -2.87 -5.19
CA ASP A 19 6.85 -4.21 -5.45
C ASP A 19 5.81 -5.25 -5.92
N PHE A 20 4.54 -4.85 -6.04
CA PHE A 20 3.44 -5.69 -6.48
C PHE A 20 3.23 -5.69 -8.02
N ARG A 21 3.93 -4.82 -8.76
CA ARG A 21 3.83 -4.75 -10.23
C ARG A 21 5.00 -4.00 -10.88
N ASP A 22 5.42 -4.46 -12.06
CA ASP A 22 6.51 -3.85 -12.83
C ASP A 22 6.21 -2.46 -13.42
N SER A 23 4.94 -2.08 -13.52
CA SER A 23 4.51 -0.82 -14.15
C SER A 23 3.57 -0.01 -13.25
N PRO A 24 3.77 1.31 -13.13
CA PRO A 24 2.90 2.16 -12.34
C PRO A 24 1.46 2.18 -12.86
N LEU A 25 0.50 2.17 -11.93
CA LEU A 25 -0.89 2.45 -12.20
C LEU A 25 -1.10 3.97 -12.26
N LYS A 26 -1.90 4.46 -13.22
CA LYS A 26 -2.18 5.89 -13.40
C LYS A 26 -3.60 6.23 -12.96
N PHE A 27 -3.76 7.36 -12.28
CA PHE A 27 -5.03 7.85 -11.76
C PHE A 27 -5.18 9.35 -12.06
N PRO A 28 -6.42 9.84 -12.26
CA PRO A 28 -6.66 11.25 -12.54
C PRO A 28 -6.55 12.14 -11.29
N THR A 29 -6.71 11.58 -10.09
CA THR A 29 -6.68 12.34 -8.82
C THR A 29 -5.90 11.61 -7.73
N GLY A 30 -5.36 12.37 -6.78
CA GLY A 30 -4.60 11.82 -5.65
C GLY A 30 -5.46 10.96 -4.75
N ALA A 31 -6.71 11.38 -4.51
CA ALA A 31 -7.67 10.59 -3.74
C ALA A 31 -7.91 9.20 -4.34
N ARG A 32 -8.02 9.07 -5.68
CA ARG A 32 -8.18 7.76 -6.34
C ARG A 32 -6.91 6.92 -6.26
N ALA A 33 -5.74 7.55 -6.42
CA ALA A 33 -4.46 6.85 -6.28
C ALA A 33 -4.26 6.34 -4.85
N GLU A 34 -4.56 7.17 -3.84
CA GLU A 34 -4.47 6.80 -2.44
C GLU A 34 -5.42 5.66 -2.08
N GLN A 35 -6.69 5.73 -2.50
CA GLN A 35 -7.64 4.64 -2.26
C GLN A 35 -7.13 3.32 -2.86
N ALA A 36 -6.71 3.34 -4.13
CA ALA A 36 -6.19 2.14 -4.78
C ALA A 36 -4.93 1.60 -4.09
N ALA A 37 -4.04 2.48 -3.61
CA ALA A 37 -2.85 2.07 -2.87
C ALA A 37 -3.19 1.42 -1.52
N ARG A 38 -4.19 1.95 -0.80
CA ARG A 38 -4.70 1.35 0.44
C ARG A 38 -5.33 -0.01 0.18
N ASP A 39 -6.12 -0.15 -0.89
CA ASP A 39 -6.73 -1.42 -1.28
C ASP A 39 -5.67 -2.48 -1.63
N TRP A 40 -4.56 -2.09 -2.23
CA TRP A 40 -3.42 -3.00 -2.46
C TRP A 40 -2.69 -3.34 -1.17
N ALA A 41 -2.43 -2.35 -0.31
CA ALA A 41 -1.73 -2.57 0.94
C ALA A 41 -2.50 -3.53 1.87
N HIS A 42 -3.81 -3.39 1.96
CA HIS A 42 -4.66 -4.34 2.68
C HIS A 42 -4.58 -5.74 2.11
N ARG A 43 -4.73 -5.92 0.79
CA ARG A 43 -4.68 -7.26 0.16
C ARG A 43 -3.35 -7.96 0.37
N LEU A 44 -2.25 -7.23 0.31
CA LEU A 44 -0.91 -7.77 0.56
C LEU A 44 -0.71 -8.11 2.04
N ALA A 45 -1.14 -7.25 2.95
CA ALA A 45 -1.14 -7.53 4.39
C ALA A 45 -1.98 -8.77 4.74
N ASP A 46 -3.16 -8.91 4.14
CA ASP A 46 -4.02 -10.09 4.29
C ASP A 46 -3.38 -11.37 3.75
N ALA A 47 -2.47 -11.26 2.77
CA ALA A 47 -1.67 -12.35 2.25
C ALA A 47 -0.42 -12.67 3.11
N GLY A 48 -0.25 -11.99 4.24
CA GLY A 48 0.89 -12.17 5.14
C GLY A 48 2.12 -11.34 4.79
N GLU A 49 2.00 -10.39 3.84
CA GLU A 49 3.11 -9.52 3.45
C GLU A 49 3.09 -8.19 4.22
N PRO A 50 4.14 -7.83 4.98
CA PRO A 50 4.22 -6.50 5.58
C PRO A 50 4.33 -5.42 4.51
N VAL A 51 3.50 -4.37 4.57
CA VAL A 51 3.50 -3.27 3.59
C VAL A 51 3.79 -1.92 4.21
N VAL A 52 4.59 -1.12 3.50
CA VAL A 52 4.78 0.31 3.76
C VAL A 52 4.20 1.11 2.61
N LEU A 53 3.24 1.99 2.92
CA LEU A 53 2.67 2.95 1.97
C LEU A 53 3.24 4.35 2.25
N ASP A 54 3.90 4.95 1.26
CA ASP A 54 4.39 6.35 1.30
C ASP A 54 3.61 7.21 0.30
N ILE A 55 3.09 8.34 0.77
CA ILE A 55 2.28 9.27 -0.04
C ILE A 55 3.01 10.60 -0.12
N ARG A 56 3.21 11.10 -1.35
CA ARG A 56 3.84 12.39 -1.63
C ARG A 56 2.87 13.37 -2.28
N LEU A 57 3.00 14.64 -1.89
CA LEU A 57 2.27 15.76 -2.47
C LEU A 57 2.97 16.27 -3.75
N ARG A 58 2.30 17.17 -4.47
CA ARG A 58 2.82 17.79 -5.71
C ARG A 58 4.10 18.60 -5.51
N ASP A 59 4.30 19.16 -4.31
CA ASP A 59 5.52 19.86 -3.91
C ASP A 59 6.67 18.91 -3.49
N GLY A 60 6.44 17.59 -3.55
CA GLY A 60 7.40 16.56 -3.13
C GLY A 60 7.40 16.29 -1.62
N ALA A 61 6.65 17.06 -0.82
CA ALA A 61 6.52 16.82 0.60
C ALA A 61 5.83 15.48 0.86
N ARG A 62 6.21 14.81 1.95
CA ARG A 62 5.53 13.58 2.40
C ARG A 62 4.21 13.96 3.06
N ALA A 63 3.11 13.52 2.46
CA ALA A 63 1.77 13.65 3.04
C ALA A 63 1.57 12.69 4.22
N GLY A 64 2.10 11.46 4.10
CA GLY A 64 1.95 10.45 5.12
C GLY A 64 2.73 9.18 4.82
N ARG A 65 2.98 8.40 5.87
CA ARG A 65 3.53 7.05 5.79
C ARG A 65 2.70 6.12 6.66
N PHE A 66 2.17 5.07 6.07
CA PHE A 66 1.29 4.11 6.73
C PHE A 66 1.94 2.73 6.73
N LEU A 67 1.77 2.00 7.83
CA LEU A 67 2.27 0.64 8.00
C LEU A 67 1.09 -0.32 8.04
N PHE A 68 1.17 -1.37 7.23
CA PHE A 68 0.19 -2.45 7.23
C PHE A 68 0.92 -3.72 7.68
N PRO A 69 0.74 -4.12 8.96
CA PRO A 69 1.35 -5.35 9.46
C PRO A 69 0.74 -6.57 8.74
N PRO A 70 1.49 -7.67 8.62
CA PRO A 70 0.96 -8.88 8.02
C PRO A 70 -0.14 -9.47 8.92
N HIS A 71 -1.24 -9.89 8.32
CA HIS A 71 -2.27 -10.65 9.01
C HIS A 71 -1.93 -12.13 8.88
N ALA A 72 -1.97 -12.87 9.99
CA ALA A 72 -1.76 -14.31 9.96
C ALA A 72 -2.87 -14.95 9.12
N THR A 73 -2.51 -15.58 8.01
CA THR A 73 -3.43 -16.33 7.16
C THR A 73 -3.96 -17.54 7.93
N GLY A 74 -5.10 -17.36 8.62
CA GLY A 74 -6.13 -18.37 8.95
C GLY A 74 -5.78 -19.64 9.73
N THR A 75 -4.52 -20.06 9.83
CA THR A 75 -4.14 -21.31 10.51
C THR A 75 -3.57 -21.03 11.90
N GLU A 76 -2.71 -20.01 12.05
CA GLU A 76 -2.09 -19.68 13.35
C GLU A 76 -2.98 -18.79 14.25
N ALA A 77 -3.74 -17.85 13.68
CA ALA A 77 -4.63 -16.98 14.45
C ALA A 77 -5.76 -17.75 15.14
N ALA A 78 -6.26 -18.83 14.52
CA ALA A 78 -7.27 -19.71 15.10
C ALA A 78 -6.72 -20.56 16.25
N LEU A 79 -5.43 -20.91 16.23
CA LEU A 79 -4.75 -21.64 17.30
C LEU A 79 -4.38 -20.73 18.48
N ALA A 80 -3.98 -19.48 18.24
CA ALA A 80 -3.59 -18.53 19.28
C ALA A 80 -4.76 -18.09 20.18
N LEU A 81 -6.01 -18.16 19.71
CA LEU A 81 -7.21 -17.85 20.52
C LEU A 81 -7.73 -19.06 21.33
N ARG A 82 -7.07 -20.22 21.23
CA ARG A 82 -7.53 -21.49 21.85
C ARG A 82 -6.59 -22.04 22.91
N ALA A 83 -5.51 -21.32 23.23
CA ALA A 83 -4.59 -21.62 24.33
C ALA A 83 -4.83 -20.68 25.52
#